data_AF-A0LEC2-F1
#
_entry.id   AF-A0LEC2-F1
#
_cell.length_a   1.000
_cell.length_b   1.000
_cell.length_c   1.000
_cell.angle_alpha   90.00
_cell.angle_beta   90.00
_cell.angle_gamma   90.00
#
_symmetry.space_group_name_H-M   'P 1'
#
loop_
_entity.id
_entity.type
_entity.pdbx_description
1 polymer ?
#
loop_
_entity_poly.entity_id
_entity_poly.type
_entity_poly.pdbx_seq_one_letter_code
_entity_poly.pdbx_strand_id
1 'polypeptide(L)'
;MKSVFEKVSDLVKQAGYFGLQNALVSVAWLKKLAKIRLRKFRKCSARKELDKAGARLGSEVYSLYKQGQTDWSDNAMVKQFLKVVEDAESGMFRFDEDVERIKEGFQKRKQELVERYTLRRAQTGREDSED
;
A
#
# COMPACT_ATOMS: atom_id res chain seq x y z
N MET A 1 4.27 32.36 -41.80
CA MET A 1 4.13 30.91 -41.53
C MET A 1 4.85 30.43 -40.27
N LYS A 2 5.86 31.14 -39.72
CA LYS A 2 6.56 30.75 -38.47
C LYS A 2 5.64 30.73 -37.22
N SER A 3 4.76 31.71 -37.08
CA SER A 3 3.81 31.82 -35.95
C SER A 3 2.82 30.65 -35.79
N VAL A 4 2.43 29.98 -36.87
CA VAL A 4 1.51 28.82 -36.78
C VAL A 4 2.25 27.58 -36.31
N PHE A 5 3.51 27.41 -36.75
CA PHE A 5 4.33 26.28 -36.38
C PHE A 5 4.75 26.34 -34.90
N GLU A 6 5.05 27.54 -34.38
CA GLU A 6 5.30 27.79 -32.95
C GLU A 6 4.08 27.47 -32.10
N LYS A 7 2.89 27.99 -32.48
CA LYS A 7 1.62 27.67 -31.79
C LYS A 7 1.28 26.18 -31.78
N VAL A 8 1.55 25.47 -32.87
CA VAL A 8 1.36 24.01 -32.94
C VAL A 8 2.38 23.28 -32.07
N SER A 9 3.63 23.75 -32.03
CA SER A 9 4.68 23.26 -31.13
C SER A 9 4.26 23.34 -29.66
N ASP A 10 3.68 24.47 -29.24
CA ASP A 10 3.36 24.71 -27.84
C ASP A 10 2.10 23.95 -27.40
N LEU A 11 1.14 23.78 -28.30
CA LEU A 11 0.01 22.86 -28.10
C LEU A 11 0.47 21.41 -27.93
N VAL A 12 1.45 20.96 -28.72
CA VAL A 12 2.02 19.61 -28.61
C VAL A 12 2.80 19.45 -27.30
N LYS A 13 3.57 20.45 -26.87
CA LYS A 13 4.25 20.44 -25.56
C LYS A 13 3.25 20.41 -24.41
N GLN A 14 2.19 21.23 -24.44
CA GLN A 14 1.13 21.23 -23.43
C GLN A 14 0.39 19.88 -23.37
N ALA A 15 0.07 19.30 -24.52
CA ALA A 15 -0.54 17.97 -24.60
C ALA A 15 0.40 16.87 -24.07
N GLY A 16 1.70 16.96 -24.37
CA GLY A 16 2.74 16.07 -23.85
C GLY A 16 2.83 16.13 -22.33
N TYR A 17 2.80 17.32 -21.74
CA TYR A 17 2.78 17.48 -20.27
C TYR A 17 1.49 16.93 -19.64
N PHE A 18 0.34 17.07 -20.32
CA PHE A 18 -0.92 16.48 -19.87
C PHE A 18 -0.88 14.94 -19.89
N GLY A 19 -0.31 14.37 -20.96
CA GLY A 19 -0.05 12.94 -21.08
C GLY A 19 0.90 12.43 -19.99
N LEU A 20 1.99 13.16 -19.73
CA LEU A 20 2.97 12.81 -18.70
C LEU A 20 2.38 12.87 -17.29
N GLN A 21 1.54 13.88 -17.02
CA GLN A 21 0.83 14.02 -15.74
C GLN A 21 -0.13 12.84 -15.52
N ASN A 22 -0.92 12.47 -16.53
CA ASN A 22 -1.83 11.32 -16.46
C ASN A 22 -1.10 9.97 -16.38
N ALA A 23 0.04 9.83 -17.06
CA ALA A 23 0.88 8.63 -16.99
C ALA A 23 1.46 8.45 -15.58
N LEU A 24 1.98 9.52 -14.97
CA LEU A 24 2.51 9.48 -13.61
C LEU A 24 1.41 9.20 -12.57
N VAL A 25 0.22 9.78 -12.74
CA VAL A 25 -0.94 9.47 -11.89
C VAL A 25 -1.33 7.99 -12.03
N SER A 26 -1.35 7.45 -13.24
CA SER A 26 -1.63 6.04 -13.51
C SER A 26 -0.61 5.10 -12.88
N VAL A 27 0.69 5.40 -13.00
CA VAL A 27 1.77 4.63 -12.35
C VAL A 27 1.65 4.68 -10.84
N ALA A 28 1.34 5.85 -10.26
CA ALA A 28 1.12 5.98 -8.83
C ALA A 28 -0.10 5.16 -8.37
N TRP A 29 -1.15 5.10 -9.18
CA TRP A 29 -2.34 4.28 -8.93
C TRP A 29 -2.03 2.78 -8.99
N LEU A 30 -1.27 2.33 -10.00
CA LEU A 30 -0.75 0.96 -10.10
C LEU A 30 0.09 0.58 -8.88
N LYS A 31 0.97 1.47 -8.43
CA LYS A 31 1.81 1.24 -7.23
C LYS A 31 0.95 1.14 -5.96
N LYS A 32 -0.13 1.92 -5.85
CA LYS A 32 -1.12 1.81 -4.78
C LYS A 32 -1.81 0.45 -4.80
N LEU A 33 -2.31 0.01 -5.96
CA LEU A 33 -2.94 -1.29 -6.12
C LEU A 33 -1.99 -2.44 -5.82
N ALA A 34 -0.75 -2.36 -6.29
CA ALA A 34 0.30 -3.34 -6.00
C ALA A 34 0.58 -3.45 -4.50
N LYS A 35 0.76 -2.31 -3.80
CA LYS A 35 0.96 -2.30 -2.34
C LYS A 35 -0.22 -2.90 -1.59
N ILE A 36 -1.45 -2.57 -1.98
CA ILE A 36 -2.66 -3.11 -1.35
C ILE A 36 -2.77 -4.62 -1.60
N ARG A 37 -2.53 -5.09 -2.83
CA ARG A 37 -2.56 -6.52 -3.15
C ARG A 37 -1.51 -7.30 -2.40
N LEU A 38 -0.26 -6.80 -2.36
CA LEU A 38 0.85 -7.45 -1.68
C LEU A 38 0.57 -7.55 -0.17
N ARG A 39 -0.01 -6.50 0.42
CA ARG A 39 -0.46 -6.49 1.81
C ARG A 39 -1.64 -7.45 2.06
N LYS A 40 -2.66 -7.49 1.20
CA LYS A 40 -3.75 -8.48 1.29
C LYS A 40 -3.20 -9.92 1.21
N PHE A 41 -2.21 -10.16 0.35
CA PHE A 41 -1.55 -11.46 0.24
C PHE A 41 -0.82 -11.82 1.53
N ARG A 42 -0.09 -10.87 2.14
CA ARG A 42 0.54 -11.06 3.45
C ARG A 42 -0.49 -11.32 4.55
N LYS A 43 -1.63 -10.62 4.57
CA LYS A 43 -2.74 -10.86 5.51
C LYS A 43 -3.34 -12.25 5.35
N CYS A 44 -3.57 -12.70 4.11
CA CYS A 44 -4.03 -14.06 3.83
C CYS A 44 -3.00 -15.12 4.22
N SER A 45 -1.70 -14.86 4.00
CA SER A 45 -0.62 -15.76 4.41
C SER A 45 -0.54 -15.87 5.93
N ALA A 46 -0.54 -14.74 6.64
CA ALA A 46 -0.54 -14.69 8.09
C ALA A 46 -1.77 -15.36 8.69
N ARG A 47 -2.97 -15.17 8.09
CA ARG A 47 -4.19 -15.86 8.52
C ARG A 47 -4.10 -17.38 8.36
N LYS A 48 -3.52 -17.86 7.26
CA LYS A 48 -3.27 -19.30 7.05
C LYS A 48 -2.26 -19.86 8.06
N GLU A 49 -1.24 -19.09 8.42
CA GLU A 49 -0.28 -19.49 9.46
C GLU A 49 -0.93 -19.51 10.84
N LEU A 50 -1.77 -18.52 11.15
CA LEU A 50 -2.61 -18.49 12.36
C LEU A 50 -3.54 -19.69 12.46
N ASP A 51 -4.30 -20.00 11.40
CA ASP A 51 -5.21 -21.15 11.39
C ASP A 51 -4.45 -22.47 11.61
N LYS A 52 -3.25 -22.62 11.02
CA LYS A 52 -2.40 -23.79 11.24
C LYS A 52 -1.82 -23.84 12.65
N ALA A 53 -1.38 -22.71 13.19
CA ALA A 53 -0.84 -22.61 14.54
C ALA A 53 -1.93 -22.89 15.59
N GLY A 54 -3.13 -22.35 15.39
CA GLY A 54 -4.31 -22.62 16.24
C GLY A 54 -4.77 -24.08 16.17
N ALA A 55 -4.79 -24.68 14.98
CA ALA A 55 -5.09 -26.11 14.82
C ALA A 55 -4.06 -26.99 15.54
N ARG A 56 -2.76 -26.64 15.47
CA ARG A 56 -1.68 -27.34 16.20
C ARG A 56 -1.77 -27.13 17.71
N LEU A 57 -2.07 -25.91 18.16
CA LEU A 57 -2.30 -25.62 19.57
C LEU A 57 -3.44 -26.47 20.12
N GLY A 58 -4.57 -26.54 19.39
CA GLY A 58 -5.73 -27.34 19.75
C GLY A 58 -5.43 -28.84 19.79
N SER A 59 -4.65 -29.37 18.84
CA SER A 59 -4.23 -30.78 18.88
C SER A 59 -3.29 -31.09 20.05
N GLU A 60 -2.36 -30.18 20.36
CA GLU A 60 -1.43 -30.34 21.48
C GLU A 60 -2.17 -30.33 22.81
N VAL A 61 -3.05 -29.34 22.98
CA VAL A 61 -3.96 -29.22 24.13
C VAL A 61 -4.82 -30.47 24.31
N TYR A 62 -5.42 -30.97 23.23
CA TYR A 62 -6.23 -32.19 23.29
C TYR A 62 -5.39 -33.43 23.65
N SER A 63 -4.14 -33.50 23.17
CA SER A 63 -3.23 -34.59 23.51
C SER A 63 -2.82 -34.56 25.00
N LEU A 64 -2.57 -33.38 25.56
CA LEU A 64 -2.23 -33.17 26.97
C LEU A 64 -3.42 -33.49 27.88
N TYR A 65 -4.62 -33.07 27.46
CA TYR A 65 -5.87 -33.43 28.15
C TYR A 65 -6.07 -34.95 28.22
N LYS A 66 -5.83 -35.65 27.11
CA LYS A 66 -5.92 -37.12 27.06
C LYS A 66 -4.89 -37.81 27.96
N GLN A 67 -3.74 -37.17 28.21
CA GLN A 67 -2.70 -37.65 29.11
C GLN A 67 -3.01 -37.32 30.59
N GLY A 68 -4.14 -36.66 30.88
CA GLY A 68 -4.53 -36.33 32.25
C GLY A 68 -3.76 -35.18 32.88
N GLN A 69 -2.88 -34.51 32.13
CA GLN A 69 -2.34 -33.22 32.56
C GLN A 69 -3.45 -32.18 32.45
N THR A 70 -3.66 -31.37 33.48
CA THR A 70 -4.63 -30.26 33.54
C THR A 70 -3.98 -28.89 33.39
N ASP A 71 -2.67 -28.77 33.61
CA ASP A 71 -1.93 -27.51 33.59
C ASP A 71 -1.32 -27.22 32.21
N TRP A 72 -2.16 -27.18 31.18
CA TRP A 72 -1.70 -27.06 29.78
C TRP A 72 -1.16 -25.65 29.50
N SER A 73 -1.63 -24.67 30.27
CA SER A 73 -1.18 -23.28 30.21
C SER A 73 0.29 -23.13 30.56
N ASP A 74 0.87 -24.05 31.35
CA ASP A 74 2.29 -24.03 31.72
C ASP A 74 3.20 -24.80 30.79
N ASN A 75 2.64 -25.52 29.82
CA ASN A 75 3.40 -26.23 28.82
C ASN A 75 4.13 -25.22 27.89
N ALA A 76 5.45 -25.37 27.77
CA ALA A 76 6.31 -24.50 26.97
C ALA A 76 5.88 -24.42 25.49
N MET A 77 5.39 -25.52 24.92
CA MET A 77 4.88 -25.56 23.54
C MET A 77 3.61 -24.72 23.40
N VAL A 78 2.67 -24.86 24.35
CA VAL A 78 1.41 -24.09 24.36
C VAL A 78 1.70 -22.60 24.50
N LYS A 79 2.61 -22.19 25.41
CA LYS A 79 3.05 -20.80 25.55
C LYS A 79 3.70 -20.25 24.27
N GLN A 80 4.56 -21.04 23.61
CA GLN A 80 5.22 -20.61 22.39
C GLN A 80 4.22 -20.39 21.24
N PHE A 81 3.26 -21.30 21.07
CA PHE A 81 2.23 -21.15 20.04
C PHE A 81 1.27 -19.99 20.34
N LEU A 82 0.90 -19.77 21.61
CA LEU A 82 0.13 -18.60 22.04
C LEU A 82 0.84 -17.29 21.67
N LYS A 83 2.15 -17.20 21.92
CA LYS A 83 2.93 -16.01 21.56
C LYS A 83 2.96 -15.76 20.05
N VAL A 84 3.08 -16.81 19.24
CA VAL A 84 3.01 -16.71 17.77
C VAL A 84 1.65 -16.21 17.31
N VAL A 85 0.57 -16.66 17.95
CA VAL A 85 -0.80 -16.20 17.67
C VAL A 85 -0.96 -14.73 18.03
N GLU A 86 -0.50 -14.32 19.21
CA GLU A 86 -0.57 -12.94 19.71
C GLU A 86 0.27 -11.96 18.83
N ASP A 87 1.47 -12.36 18.43
CA ASP A 87 2.32 -11.59 17.52
C ASP A 87 1.68 -11.45 16.12
N ALA A 88 0.97 -12.49 15.65
CA ALA A 88 0.27 -12.44 14.37
C ALA A 88 -1.01 -11.58 14.42
N GLU A 89 -1.76 -11.62 15.53
CA GLU A 89 -2.95 -10.79 15.74
C GLU A 89 -2.59 -9.31 15.89
N SER A 90 -1.55 -8.99 16.65
CA SER A 90 -1.05 -7.62 16.79
C SER A 90 -0.54 -7.05 15.46
N GLY A 91 0.11 -7.88 14.63
CA GLY A 91 0.47 -7.53 13.25
C GLY A 91 -0.75 -7.27 12.35
N MET A 92 -1.88 -7.92 12.63
CA MET A 92 -3.14 -7.74 11.90
C MET A 92 -3.85 -6.43 12.27
N PHE A 93 -3.72 -5.98 13.52
CA PHE A 93 -4.29 -4.72 14.00
C PHE A 93 -3.64 -3.48 13.35
N ARG A 94 -2.33 -3.53 13.11
CA ARG A 94 -1.57 -2.47 12.41
C ARG A 94 -1.90 -2.35 10.92
N PHE A 95 -2.67 -3.28 10.38
CA PHE A 95 -2.98 -3.33 8.96
C PHE A 95 -3.86 -2.17 8.51
N ASP A 96 -4.85 -1.80 9.32
CA ASP A 96 -5.82 -0.77 8.95
C ASP A 96 -5.20 0.63 9.01
N GLU A 97 -4.40 0.91 10.05
CA GLU A 97 -3.59 2.13 10.14
C GLU A 97 -2.63 2.30 8.95
N ASP A 98 -2.00 1.20 8.53
CA ASP A 98 -1.08 1.24 7.40
C ASP A 98 -1.80 1.46 6.05
N VAL A 99 -3.02 0.94 5.90
CA VAL A 99 -3.84 1.17 4.70
C VAL A 99 -4.26 2.64 4.62
N GLU A 100 -4.63 3.22 5.76
CA GLU A 100 -4.99 4.63 5.87
C GLU A 100 -3.78 5.54 5.55
N ARG A 101 -2.63 5.25 6.14
CA ARG A 101 -1.36 5.95 5.86
C ARG A 101 -0.96 5.90 4.38
N ILE A 102 -1.19 4.76 3.71
CA ILE A 102 -0.93 4.62 2.27
C ILE A 102 -1.91 5.46 1.43
N LYS A 103 -3.17 5.58 1.86
CA LYS A 103 -4.17 6.42 1.18
C LYS A 103 -3.83 7.90 1.32
N GLU A 104 -3.50 8.36 2.53
CA GLU A 104 -3.11 9.74 2.80
C GLU A 104 -1.83 10.13 2.05
N GLY A 105 -0.80 9.29 2.11
CA GLY A 105 0.44 9.53 1.37
C GLY A 105 0.25 9.57 -0.14
N PHE A 106 -0.74 8.84 -0.68
CA PHE A 106 -1.11 8.92 -2.09
C PHE A 106 -1.84 10.23 -2.42
N GLN A 107 -2.78 10.67 -1.56
CA GLN A 107 -3.48 11.93 -1.77
C GLN A 107 -2.52 13.13 -1.73
N LYS A 108 -1.60 13.14 -0.76
CA LYS A 108 -0.57 14.18 -0.66
C LYS A 108 0.32 14.25 -1.92
N ARG A 109 0.82 13.10 -2.39
CA ARG A 109 1.62 13.03 -3.64
C ARG A 109 0.83 13.43 -4.88
N LYS A 110 -0.47 13.14 -4.92
CA LYS A 110 -1.35 13.58 -6.01
C LYS A 110 -1.49 15.11 -6.01
N GLN A 111 -1.72 15.72 -4.85
CA GLN A 111 -1.80 17.18 -4.70
C GLN A 111 -0.48 17.84 -5.09
N GLU A 112 0.66 17.34 -4.59
CA GLU A 112 2.00 17.83 -4.94
C GLU A 112 2.28 17.74 -6.46
N LEU A 113 1.87 16.65 -7.12
CA LEU A 113 2.02 16.53 -8.58
C LEU A 113 1.11 17.53 -9.31
N VAL A 114 -0.12 17.70 -8.86
CA VAL A 114 -1.05 18.66 -9.47
C VAL A 114 -0.47 20.06 -9.37
N GLU A 115 -0.05 20.49 -8.18
CA GLU A 115 0.56 21.81 -7.96
C GLU A 115 1.84 22.03 -8.78
N ARG A 116 2.75 21.04 -8.84
CA ARG A 116 3.99 21.18 -9.63
C ARG A 116 3.73 21.33 -11.12
N TYR A 117 2.79 20.56 -11.67
CA TYR A 117 2.50 20.60 -13.10
C TYR A 117 1.55 21.75 -13.49
N THR A 118 0.70 22.24 -12.59
CA THR A 118 -0.05 23.50 -12.81
C THR A 118 0.88 24.70 -12.79
N LEU A 119 1.84 24.76 -11.87
CA LEU A 119 2.85 25.82 -11.82
C LEU A 119 3.75 25.81 -13.07
N ARG A 120 4.24 24.63 -13.49
CA ARG A 120 5.02 24.53 -14.74
C ARG A 120 4.22 24.93 -15.96
N ARG A 121 2.93 24.57 -16.04
CA ARG A 121 2.04 25.00 -17.13
C ARG A 121 1.82 26.52 -17.14
N ALA A 122 1.66 27.12 -15.96
CA ALA A 122 1.52 28.57 -15.82
C ALA A 122 2.81 29.32 -16.19
N GLN A 123 3.99 28.73 -15.93
CA GLN A 123 5.29 29.29 -16.33
C GLN A 123 5.51 29.21 -17.84
N THR A 124 5.24 28.05 -18.48
CA THR A 124 5.36 27.91 -19.94
C THR A 124 4.37 28.80 -20.70
N GLY A 125 3.20 29.11 -20.13
CA GLY A 125 2.29 30.10 -20.73
C GLY A 125 2.71 31.56 -20.56
N ARG A 126 3.69 31.85 -19.68
CA ARG A 126 4.16 33.20 -19.35
C ARG A 126 5.50 33.52 -20.02
N GLU A 127 6.38 32.53 -20.18
CA GLU A 127 7.66 32.69 -20.89
C GLU A 127 7.48 33.06 -22.37
N ASP A 128 6.40 32.62 -23.03
CA ASP A 128 6.14 32.90 -24.46
C ASP A 128 5.23 34.13 -24.70
N SER A 129 4.98 34.97 -23.69
CA SER A 129 4.16 36.21 -23.84
C SER A 129 4.97 37.51 -23.73
N GLU A 130 6.29 37.43 -23.60
CA GLU A 130 7.19 38.59 -23.52
C GLU A 130 8.22 38.72 -24.66
N ASP A 131 8.06 38.00 -25.79
CA ASP A 131 8.80 38.22 -27.04
C ASP A 131 7.90 38.38 -28.28
#